data_AF-A0A1N6EGC4-F1
#
_entry.id   AF-A0A1N6EGC4-F1
#
_cell.length_a   1.000
_cell.length_b   1.000
_cell.length_c   1.000
_cell.angle_alpha   90.00
_cell.angle_beta   90.00
_cell.angle_gamma   90.00
#
_symmetry.space_group_name_H-M   'P 1'
#
loop_
_entity.id
_entity.type
_entity.pdbx_description
1 polymer ?
#
loop_
_entity_poly.entity_id
_entity_poly.type
_entity_poly.pdbx_seq_one_letter_code
_entity_poly.pdbx_strand_id
1 'polypeptide(L)'
;MDFIMNSNSNSKQKIVNIENQINQELERKIDEVLISLEEQEERKFYDSLDFLGDVKYETKLSTKTINQIIEAIKYGLNRDYKIFKPYRAIYILIRELAPLHAKEIASIQEEITNYLNDDIVEYEDFTSALYFFSQAWEDLKSDWNAENKAAIIKNLIEIIEDEYESDGRFDAFVADDVLRALIIIGKDDLKAQETIKWVEKVLDEDEWE
;
A
#
# COMPACT_ATOMS: atom_id res chain seq x y z
N MET A 1 18.98 -27.08 41.89
CA MET A 1 19.01 -27.56 40.50
C MET A 1 18.69 -26.35 39.62
N ASP A 2 19.50 -25.29 39.73
CA ASP A 2 19.03 -23.90 39.46
C ASP A 2 19.83 -23.17 38.39
N PHE A 3 20.65 -23.89 37.60
CA PHE A 3 21.57 -23.26 36.66
C PHE A 3 21.00 -23.04 35.24
N ILE A 4 19.80 -23.57 34.95
CA ILE A 4 19.22 -23.53 33.58
C ILE A 4 18.20 -22.40 33.39
N MET A 5 17.64 -21.82 34.47
CA MET A 5 16.68 -20.71 34.35
C MET A 5 17.31 -19.32 34.19
N ASN A 6 18.59 -19.14 34.57
CA ASN A 6 19.22 -17.82 34.59
C ASN A 6 19.85 -17.40 33.24
N SER A 7 20.23 -18.36 32.40
CA SER A 7 20.79 -18.11 31.06
C SER A 7 19.73 -17.70 30.03
N ASN A 8 18.50 -18.22 30.16
CA ASN A 8 17.36 -17.87 29.31
C ASN A 8 16.81 -16.46 29.57
N SER A 9 16.91 -15.96 30.82
CA SER A 9 16.49 -14.60 31.15
C SER A 9 17.48 -13.56 30.61
N ASN A 10 18.79 -13.81 30.73
CA ASN A 10 19.83 -12.89 30.25
C ASN A 10 19.91 -12.81 28.72
N SER A 11 19.66 -13.91 28.00
CA SER A 11 19.65 -13.93 26.53
C SER A 11 18.44 -13.18 25.97
N LYS A 12 17.24 -13.39 26.52
CA LYS A 12 16.05 -12.61 26.16
C LYS A 12 16.21 -11.11 26.43
N GLN A 13 16.73 -10.74 27.60
CA GLN A 13 16.98 -9.33 27.94
C GLN A 13 17.97 -8.67 26.96
N LYS A 14 18.98 -9.42 26.52
CA LYS A 14 19.98 -8.93 25.57
C LYS A 14 19.42 -8.74 24.16
N ILE A 15 18.54 -9.63 23.71
CA ILE A 15 17.85 -9.53 22.40
C ILE A 15 16.94 -8.30 22.39
N VAL A 16 16.10 -8.13 23.43
CA VAL A 16 15.22 -6.96 23.57
C VAL A 16 16.01 -5.64 23.58
N ASN A 17 17.18 -5.61 24.22
CA ASN A 17 18.03 -4.42 24.22
C ASN A 17 18.63 -4.09 22.84
N ILE A 18 18.92 -5.10 22.01
CA ILE A 18 19.44 -4.90 20.65
C ILE A 18 18.32 -4.41 19.73
N GLU A 19 17.14 -5.05 19.79
CA GLU A 19 15.95 -4.64 19.04
C GLU A 19 15.57 -3.19 19.34
N ASN A 20 15.58 -2.79 20.62
CA ASN A 20 15.30 -1.41 21.02
C ASN A 20 16.33 -0.41 20.47
N GLN A 21 17.62 -0.76 20.38
CA GLN A 21 18.64 0.12 19.83
C GLN A 21 18.51 0.26 18.31
N ILE A 22 18.21 -0.82 17.60
CA ILE A 22 17.99 -0.81 16.15
C ILE A 22 16.76 0.06 15.84
N ASN A 23 15.67 -0.09 16.60
CA ASN A 23 14.45 0.69 16.37
C ASN A 23 14.67 2.19 16.64
N GLN A 24 15.43 2.55 17.69
CA GLN A 24 15.79 3.96 17.97
C GLN A 24 16.62 4.60 16.87
N GLU A 25 17.61 3.88 16.32
CA GLU A 25 18.44 4.40 15.23
C GLU A 25 17.64 4.52 13.93
N LEU A 26 16.70 3.60 13.69
CA LEU A 26 15.78 3.70 12.56
C LEU A 26 14.88 4.93 12.69
N GLU A 27 14.22 5.10 13.84
CA GLU A 27 13.36 6.27 14.10
C GLU A 27 14.11 7.59 13.95
N ARG A 28 15.38 7.66 14.40
CA ARG A 28 16.22 8.84 14.21
C ARG A 28 16.44 9.17 12.72
N LYS A 29 16.70 8.17 11.89
CA LYS A 29 16.88 8.36 10.44
C LYS A 29 15.59 8.79 9.74
N ILE A 30 14.47 8.20 10.14
CA ILE A 30 13.15 8.58 9.63
C ILE A 30 12.88 10.04 9.99
N ASP A 31 13.07 10.41 11.26
CA ASP A 31 12.90 11.77 11.73
C ASP A 31 13.76 12.76 10.93
N GLU A 32 15.02 12.41 10.62
CA GLU A 32 15.92 13.24 9.81
C GLU A 32 15.46 13.45 8.37
N VAL A 33 14.95 12.40 7.72
CA VAL A 33 14.46 12.44 6.33
C VAL A 33 13.14 13.21 6.23
N LEU A 34 12.29 13.11 7.25
CA LEU A 34 10.98 13.77 7.29
C LEU A 34 11.05 15.25 7.75
N ILE A 35 12.22 15.78 8.12
CA ILE A 35 12.37 17.20 8.45
C ILE A 35 12.01 18.05 7.24
N SER A 36 11.10 19.02 7.44
CA SER A 36 10.67 19.98 6.42
C SER A 36 10.16 19.33 5.13
N LEU A 37 9.62 18.11 5.21
CA LEU A 37 9.21 17.33 4.03
C LEU A 37 8.25 18.09 3.10
N GLU A 38 7.29 18.84 3.67
CA GLU A 38 6.32 19.65 2.91
C GLU A 38 6.95 20.85 2.18
N GLU A 39 8.14 21.29 2.60
CA GLU A 39 8.91 22.37 1.99
C GLU A 39 9.85 21.84 0.88
N GLN A 40 9.92 20.52 0.71
CA GLN A 40 10.81 19.90 -0.26
C GLN A 40 10.27 20.04 -1.70
N GLU A 41 11.20 20.28 -2.63
CA GLU A 41 10.95 20.13 -4.06
C GLU A 41 10.57 18.68 -4.40
N GLU A 42 9.77 18.47 -5.45
CA GLU A 42 9.17 17.16 -5.79
C GLU A 42 10.19 16.02 -5.82
N ARG A 43 11.38 16.25 -6.39
CA ARG A 43 12.42 15.22 -6.46
C ARG A 43 12.93 14.79 -5.09
N LYS A 44 13.18 15.74 -4.19
CA LYS A 44 13.65 15.42 -2.83
C LYS A 44 12.57 14.72 -2.02
N PHE A 45 11.32 15.13 -2.23
CA PHE A 45 10.17 14.47 -1.64
C PHE A 45 10.06 13.01 -2.10
N TYR A 46 10.19 12.77 -3.41
CA TYR A 46 10.27 11.43 -4.00
C TYR A 46 11.41 10.62 -3.37
N ASP A 47 12.64 11.15 -3.38
CA ASP A 47 13.83 10.46 -2.86
C ASP A 47 13.67 10.09 -1.37
N SER A 48 12.99 10.94 -0.60
CA SER A 48 12.69 10.70 0.81
C SER A 48 11.71 9.54 1.01
N LEU A 49 10.64 9.48 0.23
CA LEU A 49 9.67 8.38 0.30
C LEU A 49 10.24 7.08 -0.25
N ASP A 50 11.04 7.14 -1.31
CA ASP A 50 11.73 5.97 -1.88
C ASP A 50 12.67 5.35 -0.85
N PHE A 51 13.47 6.18 -0.16
CA PHE A 51 14.28 5.74 0.97
C PHE A 51 13.45 5.07 2.06
N LEU A 52 12.30 5.64 2.45
CA LEU A 52 11.43 5.07 3.47
C LEU A 52 10.80 3.73 3.02
N GLY A 53 10.52 3.57 1.73
CA GLY A 53 10.02 2.32 1.15
C GLY A 53 11.07 1.19 1.14
N ASP A 54 12.36 1.53 1.09
CA ASP A 54 13.47 0.58 1.16
C ASP A 54 13.86 0.17 2.60
N VAL A 55 13.30 0.84 3.60
CA VAL A 55 13.51 0.49 5.01
C VAL A 55 12.79 -0.82 5.33
N LYS A 56 13.49 -1.71 6.03
CA LYS A 56 12.88 -2.91 6.63
C LYS A 56 12.34 -2.61 8.02
N TYR A 57 11.01 -2.59 8.16
CA TYR A 57 10.34 -2.39 9.45
C TYR A 57 10.15 -3.73 10.17
N GLU A 58 11.04 -4.05 11.12
CA GLU A 58 10.98 -5.30 11.89
C GLU A 58 10.12 -5.19 13.17
N THR A 59 9.87 -3.96 13.63
CA THR A 59 9.13 -3.67 14.86
C THR A 59 8.25 -2.44 14.68
N LYS A 60 7.19 -2.33 15.47
CA LYS A 60 6.35 -1.11 15.49
C LYS A 60 7.20 0.12 15.79
N LEU A 61 7.00 1.15 14.97
CA LEU A 61 7.50 2.49 15.21
C LEU A 61 6.73 3.17 16.36
N SER A 62 7.36 4.15 16.99
CA SER A 62 6.70 5.03 17.93
C SER A 62 5.56 5.80 17.26
N THR A 63 4.53 6.14 18.04
CA THR A 63 3.37 6.92 17.56
C THR A 63 3.78 8.23 16.90
N LYS A 64 4.84 8.87 17.40
CA LYS A 64 5.37 10.10 16.81
C LYS A 64 5.85 9.84 15.38
N THR A 65 6.74 8.86 15.21
CA THR A 65 7.37 8.58 13.91
C THR A 65 6.36 8.05 12.89
N ILE A 66 5.48 7.12 13.27
CA ILE A 66 4.45 6.63 12.33
C ILE A 66 3.52 7.77 11.90
N ASN A 67 3.10 8.65 12.82
CA ASN A 67 2.25 9.79 12.45
C ASN A 67 2.94 10.73 11.46
N GLN A 68 4.26 10.97 11.62
CA GLN A 68 5.01 11.77 10.65
C GLN A 68 5.04 11.11 9.27
N ILE A 69 5.17 9.79 9.20
CA ILE A 69 5.09 9.05 7.93
C ILE A 69 3.68 9.13 7.34
N ILE A 70 2.64 8.98 8.15
CA ILE A 70 1.25 9.07 7.68
C ILE A 70 0.95 10.46 7.12
N GLU A 71 1.38 11.53 7.78
CA GLU A 71 1.23 12.90 7.25
C GLU A 71 2.04 13.09 5.95
N ALA A 72 3.23 12.50 5.85
CA ALA A 72 4.03 12.50 4.62
C ALA A 72 3.31 11.81 3.45
N ILE A 73 2.72 10.63 3.70
CA ILE A 73 1.93 9.90 2.71
C ILE A 73 0.71 10.73 2.30
N LYS A 74 -0.03 11.28 3.27
CA LYS A 74 -1.20 12.11 3.04
C LYS A 74 -0.88 13.34 2.21
N TYR A 75 0.19 14.05 2.55
CA TYR A 75 0.68 15.17 1.76
C TYR A 75 1.04 14.73 0.34
N GLY A 76 1.71 13.58 0.20
CA GLY A 76 2.12 13.03 -1.08
C GLY A 76 0.98 12.58 -1.98
N LEU A 77 -0.13 12.08 -1.43
CA LEU A 77 -1.31 11.70 -2.20
C LEU A 77 -2.14 12.91 -2.65
N ASN A 78 -2.09 14.02 -1.91
CA ASN A 78 -2.90 15.21 -2.18
C ASN A 78 -2.16 16.32 -2.95
N ARG A 79 -0.87 16.15 -3.21
CA ARG A 79 -0.05 17.15 -3.90
C ARG A 79 -0.12 16.98 -5.41
N ASP A 80 -0.23 18.10 -6.12
CA ASP A 80 -0.09 18.14 -7.58
C ASP A 80 1.40 18.11 -7.97
N TYR A 81 1.78 17.14 -8.80
CA TYR A 81 3.16 16.92 -9.24
C TYR A 81 3.32 17.18 -10.73
N LYS A 82 4.35 17.93 -11.10
CA LYS A 82 4.66 18.23 -12.50
C LYS A 82 5.55 17.19 -13.14
N ILE A 83 6.52 16.66 -12.38
CA ILE A 83 7.58 15.80 -12.94
C ILE A 83 7.80 14.57 -12.06
N PHE A 84 8.02 14.75 -10.76
CA PHE A 84 8.43 13.65 -9.89
C PHE A 84 7.27 13.17 -9.03
N LYS A 85 6.53 12.19 -9.54
CA LYS A 85 5.37 11.58 -8.87
C LYS A 85 5.84 10.49 -7.88
N PRO A 86 5.52 10.59 -6.58
CA PRO A 86 5.99 9.65 -5.56
C PRO A 86 5.05 8.47 -5.31
N TYR A 87 4.01 8.31 -6.12
CA TYR A 87 2.93 7.37 -5.84
C TYR A 87 3.41 5.94 -5.69
N ARG A 88 4.28 5.46 -6.60
CA ARG A 88 4.91 4.14 -6.44
C ARG A 88 5.61 3.97 -5.09
N ALA A 89 6.38 4.96 -4.66
CA ALA A 89 7.08 4.91 -3.37
C ALA A 89 6.11 4.94 -2.18
N ILE A 90 5.03 5.74 -2.26
CA ILE A 90 3.96 5.78 -1.27
C ILE A 90 3.34 4.39 -1.08
N TYR A 91 2.97 3.72 -2.16
CA TYR A 91 2.29 2.43 -2.06
C TYR A 91 3.22 1.29 -1.62
N ILE A 92 4.52 1.35 -1.96
CA ILE A 92 5.53 0.47 -1.33
C ILE A 92 5.56 0.69 0.18
N LEU A 93 5.62 1.95 0.61
CA LEU A 93 5.67 2.30 2.02
C LEU A 93 4.41 1.84 2.78
N ILE A 94 3.22 1.97 2.17
CA ILE A 94 1.97 1.43 2.71
C ILE A 94 2.08 -0.09 2.89
N ARG A 95 2.58 -0.84 1.89
CA ARG A 95 2.79 -2.29 2.00
C ARG A 95 3.71 -2.64 3.16
N GLU A 96 4.84 -1.95 3.28
CA GLU A 96 5.84 -2.25 4.31
C GLU A 96 5.33 -1.96 5.72
N LEU A 97 4.48 -0.94 5.89
CA LEU A 97 3.98 -0.52 7.20
C LEU A 97 2.73 -1.27 7.63
N ALA A 98 1.88 -1.75 6.70
CA ALA A 98 0.59 -2.35 7.01
C ALA A 98 0.63 -3.50 8.03
N PRO A 99 1.58 -4.46 7.97
CA PRO A 99 1.66 -5.55 8.96
C PRO A 99 1.83 -5.07 10.42
N LEU A 100 2.38 -3.87 10.60
CA LEU A 100 2.70 -3.31 11.92
C LEU A 100 1.78 -2.14 12.30
N HIS A 101 1.24 -1.42 11.33
CA HIS A 101 0.57 -0.12 11.50
C HIS A 101 -0.74 0.01 10.70
N ALA A 102 -1.46 -1.10 10.51
CA ALA A 102 -2.71 -1.13 9.77
C ALA A 102 -3.73 -0.04 10.18
N LYS A 103 -3.86 0.24 11.49
CA LYS A 103 -4.81 1.24 12.01
C LYS A 103 -4.41 2.66 11.65
N GLU A 104 -3.12 2.96 11.76
CA GLU A 104 -2.57 4.26 11.41
C GLU A 104 -2.71 4.51 9.90
N ILE A 105 -2.47 3.50 9.06
CA ILE A 105 -2.71 3.59 7.61
C ILE A 105 -4.20 3.73 7.30
N ALA A 106 -5.07 2.96 7.96
CA ALA A 106 -6.52 3.06 7.77
C ALA A 106 -7.09 4.43 8.17
N SER A 107 -6.33 5.27 8.90
CA SER A 107 -6.74 6.65 9.22
C SER A 107 -6.71 7.59 8.01
N ILE A 108 -6.00 7.23 6.93
CA ILE A 108 -5.90 7.98 5.67
C ILE A 108 -6.52 7.24 4.48
N GLN A 109 -7.47 6.36 4.76
CA GLN A 109 -8.13 5.53 3.75
C GLN A 109 -8.90 6.32 2.69
N GLU A 110 -9.39 7.52 3.04
CA GLU A 110 -10.11 8.39 2.10
C GLU A 110 -9.15 8.91 1.02
N GLU A 111 -7.96 9.37 1.41
CA GLU A 111 -6.92 9.83 0.49
C GLU A 111 -6.42 8.72 -0.42
N ILE A 112 -6.22 7.51 0.13
CA ILE A 112 -5.83 6.33 -0.66
C ILE A 112 -6.93 5.96 -1.65
N THR A 113 -8.19 5.94 -1.21
CA THR A 113 -9.34 5.62 -2.05
C THR A 113 -9.54 6.63 -3.16
N ASN A 114 -9.42 7.93 -2.84
CA ASN A 114 -9.56 8.99 -3.82
C ASN A 114 -8.49 8.89 -4.91
N TYR A 115 -7.23 8.60 -4.54
CA TYR A 115 -6.17 8.38 -5.51
C TYR A 115 -6.47 7.18 -6.43
N LEU A 116 -6.93 6.06 -5.85
CA LEU A 116 -7.27 4.86 -6.62
C LEU A 116 -8.51 5.01 -7.50
N ASN A 117 -9.29 6.08 -7.33
CA ASN A 117 -10.49 6.38 -8.10
C ASN A 117 -10.32 7.62 -8.99
N ASP A 118 -9.12 8.20 -9.07
CA ASP A 118 -8.88 9.39 -9.87
C ASP A 118 -8.58 9.01 -11.32
N ASP A 119 -9.34 9.56 -12.26
CA ASP A 119 -9.19 9.36 -13.72
C ASP A 119 -7.87 9.96 -14.27
N ILE A 120 -7.10 10.67 -13.43
CA ILE A 120 -5.89 11.41 -13.83
C ILE A 120 -4.61 10.53 -13.77
N VAL A 121 -4.68 9.30 -13.25
CA VAL A 121 -3.47 8.50 -13.03
C VAL A 121 -2.96 7.89 -14.33
N GLU A 122 -1.68 8.12 -14.64
CA GLU A 122 -0.98 7.44 -15.73
C GLU A 122 -0.92 5.93 -15.43
N TYR A 123 -1.23 5.09 -16.42
CA TYR A 123 -1.35 3.63 -16.29
C TYR A 123 -0.22 2.99 -15.44
N GLU A 124 1.05 3.37 -15.61
CA GLU A 124 2.19 2.79 -14.88
C GLU A 124 2.16 3.06 -13.37
N ASP A 125 1.76 4.27 -12.96
CA ASP A 125 1.65 4.66 -11.54
C ASP A 125 0.46 3.93 -10.90
N PHE A 126 -0.64 3.80 -11.64
CA PHE A 126 -1.84 3.11 -11.19
C PHE A 126 -1.61 1.61 -10.98
N THR A 127 -0.99 0.92 -11.95
CA THR A 127 -0.59 -0.49 -11.84
C THR A 127 0.25 -0.74 -10.59
N SER A 128 1.27 0.10 -10.37
CA SER A 128 2.13 -0.03 -9.19
C SER A 128 1.35 0.16 -7.89
N ALA A 129 0.46 1.16 -7.84
CA ALA A 129 -0.39 1.42 -6.68
C ALA A 129 -1.31 0.24 -6.36
N LEU A 130 -2.02 -0.29 -7.36
CA LEU A 130 -2.90 -1.46 -7.21
C LEU A 130 -2.13 -2.68 -6.74
N TYR A 131 -0.98 -2.97 -7.35
CA TYR A 131 -0.17 -4.12 -6.98
C TYR A 131 0.21 -4.09 -5.50
N PHE A 132 0.83 -3.00 -5.02
CA PHE A 132 1.28 -2.93 -3.63
C PHE A 132 0.11 -2.79 -2.64
N PHE A 133 -0.95 -2.08 -3.00
CA PHE A 133 -2.15 -1.98 -2.16
C PHE A 133 -2.83 -3.33 -1.98
N SER A 134 -2.95 -4.13 -3.05
CA SER A 134 -3.51 -5.48 -2.97
C SER A 134 -2.70 -6.40 -2.06
N GLN A 135 -1.38 -6.22 -1.99
CA GLN A 135 -0.51 -6.96 -1.07
C GLN A 135 -0.72 -6.55 0.40
N ALA A 136 -1.00 -5.27 0.65
CA ALA A 136 -1.29 -4.74 1.98
C ALA A 136 -2.71 -5.09 2.47
N TRP A 137 -3.62 -5.44 1.55
CA TRP A 137 -5.05 -5.54 1.84
C TRP A 137 -5.41 -6.48 2.99
N GLU A 138 -4.74 -7.62 3.09
CA GLU A 138 -5.02 -8.60 4.16
C GLU A 138 -4.78 -8.04 5.56
N ASP A 139 -3.79 -7.15 5.70
CA ASP A 139 -3.50 -6.46 6.96
C ASP A 139 -4.46 -5.28 7.21
N LEU A 140 -4.92 -4.61 6.14
CA LEU A 140 -5.73 -3.40 6.21
C LEU A 140 -7.24 -3.66 6.34
N LYS A 141 -7.75 -4.77 5.78
CA LYS A 141 -9.18 -5.01 5.58
C LYS A 141 -10.04 -4.98 6.85
N SER A 142 -9.47 -5.23 8.02
CA SER A 142 -10.21 -5.19 9.29
C SER A 142 -10.57 -3.79 9.75
N ASP A 143 -9.75 -2.80 9.39
CA ASP A 143 -9.88 -1.41 9.79
C ASP A 143 -10.34 -0.51 8.62
N TRP A 144 -10.43 -1.07 7.42
CA TRP A 144 -10.99 -0.40 6.24
C TRP A 144 -12.51 -0.27 6.35
N ASN A 145 -13.04 0.92 6.07
CA ASN A 145 -14.48 1.13 6.13
C ASN A 145 -15.18 0.56 4.88
N ALA A 146 -16.47 0.23 5.03
CA ALA A 146 -17.24 -0.41 3.96
C ALA A 146 -17.48 0.51 2.76
N GLU A 147 -17.56 1.83 2.97
CA GLU A 147 -17.81 2.82 1.91
C GLU A 147 -16.60 2.93 0.97
N ASN A 148 -15.40 3.12 1.52
CA ASN A 148 -14.15 3.17 0.77
C ASN A 148 -13.86 1.83 0.09
N LYS A 149 -14.11 0.71 0.76
CA LYS A 149 -13.99 -0.62 0.12
C LYS A 149 -14.91 -0.71 -1.11
N ALA A 150 -16.17 -0.32 -0.96
CA ALA A 150 -17.14 -0.36 -2.05
C ALA A 150 -16.76 0.58 -3.19
N ALA A 151 -16.22 1.76 -2.89
CA ALA A 151 -15.74 2.72 -3.88
C ALA A 151 -14.59 2.14 -4.73
N ILE A 152 -13.58 1.54 -4.09
CA ILE A 152 -12.46 0.88 -4.78
C ILE A 152 -12.99 -0.25 -5.68
N ILE A 153 -13.85 -1.12 -5.14
CA ILE A 153 -14.43 -2.24 -5.91
C ILE A 153 -15.21 -1.73 -7.12
N LYS A 154 -16.02 -0.68 -6.94
CA LYS A 154 -16.78 -0.07 -8.02
C LYS A 154 -15.86 0.43 -9.13
N ASN A 155 -14.81 1.17 -8.77
CA ASN A 155 -13.86 1.71 -9.74
C ASN A 155 -13.14 0.61 -10.53
N LEU A 156 -12.67 -0.44 -9.85
CA LEU A 156 -12.04 -1.58 -10.52
C LEU A 156 -12.99 -2.27 -11.51
N ILE A 157 -14.27 -2.39 -11.17
CA ILE A 157 -15.26 -2.97 -12.09
C ILE A 157 -15.51 -2.05 -13.29
N GLU A 158 -15.60 -0.73 -13.06
CA GLU A 158 -15.80 0.26 -14.13
C GLU A 158 -14.64 0.25 -15.12
N ILE A 159 -13.38 0.19 -14.64
CA ILE A 159 -12.20 0.04 -15.51
C ILE A 159 -12.30 -1.22 -16.38
N ILE A 160 -12.69 -2.36 -15.81
CA ILE A 160 -12.86 -3.62 -16.57
C ILE A 160 -13.94 -3.47 -17.64
N GLU A 161 -15.10 -2.90 -17.27
CA GLU A 161 -16.23 -2.70 -18.18
C GLU A 161 -15.82 -1.78 -19.34
N ASP A 162 -15.16 -0.65 -19.05
CA ASP A 162 -14.74 0.34 -20.04
C ASP A 162 -13.67 -0.20 -21.01
N GLU A 163 -12.65 -0.91 -20.51
CA GLU A 163 -11.60 -1.50 -21.35
C GLU A 163 -12.19 -2.55 -22.33
N TYR A 164 -13.13 -3.37 -21.85
CA TYR A 164 -13.81 -4.33 -22.74
C TYR A 164 -14.71 -3.65 -23.77
N GLU A 165 -15.45 -2.61 -23.38
CA GLU A 165 -16.31 -1.85 -24.31
C GLU A 165 -15.50 -1.13 -25.40
N SER A 166 -14.30 -0.66 -25.07
CA SER A 166 -13.39 -0.01 -26.03
C SER A 166 -12.81 -1.01 -27.04
N ASP A 167 -12.23 -2.10 -26.54
CA ASP A 167 -11.33 -2.92 -27.34
C ASP A 167 -11.91 -4.30 -27.70
N GLY A 168 -13.03 -4.69 -27.09
CA GLY A 168 -13.70 -5.97 -27.28
C GLY A 168 -12.93 -7.18 -26.72
N ARG A 169 -11.84 -6.93 -26.00
CA ARG A 169 -10.94 -7.92 -25.38
C ARG A 169 -10.22 -7.31 -24.19
N PHE A 170 -9.63 -8.15 -23.35
CA PHE A 170 -8.82 -7.70 -22.22
C PHE A 170 -7.33 -7.72 -22.56
N ASP A 171 -6.61 -6.68 -22.16
CA ASP A 171 -5.16 -6.62 -22.26
C ASP A 171 -4.47 -7.10 -20.97
N ALA A 172 -3.14 -7.03 -20.95
CA ALA A 172 -2.36 -7.44 -19.77
C ALA A 172 -2.64 -6.56 -18.54
N PHE A 173 -2.97 -5.27 -18.72
CA PHE A 173 -3.28 -4.38 -17.60
C PHE A 173 -4.53 -4.86 -16.87
N VAL A 174 -5.60 -5.19 -17.59
CA VAL A 174 -6.82 -5.73 -16.97
C VAL A 174 -6.55 -7.09 -16.32
N ALA A 175 -5.89 -8.00 -17.04
CA ALA A 175 -5.68 -9.37 -16.58
C ALA A 175 -4.73 -9.46 -15.36
N ASP A 176 -3.59 -8.78 -15.40
CA ASP A 176 -2.53 -8.94 -14.40
C ASP A 176 -2.70 -8.02 -13.18
N ASP A 177 -3.26 -6.82 -13.37
CA ASP A 177 -3.32 -5.79 -12.33
C ASP A 177 -4.74 -5.60 -11.78
N VAL A 178 -5.70 -5.24 -12.63
CA VAL A 178 -7.05 -4.84 -12.19
C VAL A 178 -7.84 -6.06 -11.68
N LEU A 179 -7.88 -7.15 -12.45
CA LEU A 179 -8.56 -8.39 -12.07
C LEU A 179 -7.95 -8.96 -10.78
N ARG A 180 -6.62 -8.97 -10.68
CA ARG A 180 -5.91 -9.45 -9.48
C ARG A 180 -6.28 -8.65 -8.24
N ALA A 181 -6.31 -7.32 -8.34
CA ALA A 181 -6.74 -6.46 -7.24
C ALA A 181 -8.21 -6.72 -6.86
N LEU A 182 -9.10 -6.88 -7.85
CA LEU A 182 -10.52 -7.17 -7.64
C LEU A 182 -10.74 -8.52 -6.94
N ILE A 183 -9.98 -9.56 -7.31
CA ILE A 183 -10.02 -10.88 -6.65
C ILE A 183 -9.68 -10.77 -5.15
N ILE A 184 -8.68 -9.96 -4.81
CA ILE A 184 -8.21 -9.81 -3.43
C ILE A 184 -9.18 -8.94 -2.61
N ILE A 185 -9.53 -7.77 -3.12
CA ILE A 185 -10.30 -6.75 -2.39
C ILE A 185 -11.80 -7.11 -2.38
N GLY A 186 -12.31 -7.58 -3.52
CA GLY A 186 -13.71 -7.91 -3.78
C GLY A 186 -14.12 -9.34 -3.43
N LYS A 187 -13.29 -10.10 -2.71
CA LYS A 187 -13.53 -11.53 -2.39
C LYS A 187 -14.92 -11.82 -1.82
N ASP A 188 -15.45 -10.92 -1.00
CA ASP A 188 -16.75 -11.08 -0.33
C ASP A 188 -17.86 -10.21 -0.95
N ASP A 189 -17.61 -9.58 -2.10
CA ASP A 189 -18.57 -8.71 -2.80
C ASP A 189 -19.23 -9.44 -3.97
N LEU A 190 -20.57 -9.49 -3.99
CA LEU A 190 -21.31 -10.25 -5.00
C LEU A 190 -21.06 -9.74 -6.42
N LYS A 191 -21.06 -8.41 -6.64
CA LYS A 191 -20.85 -7.84 -7.98
C LYS A 191 -19.43 -8.12 -8.45
N ALA A 192 -18.44 -7.96 -7.56
CA ALA A 192 -17.06 -8.30 -7.87
C ALA A 192 -16.90 -9.78 -8.28
N GLN A 193 -17.53 -10.72 -7.56
CA GLN A 193 -17.48 -12.14 -7.90
C GLN A 193 -18.15 -12.48 -9.23
N GLU A 194 -19.18 -11.73 -9.64
CA GLU A 194 -19.81 -11.87 -10.96
C GLU A 194 -18.88 -11.34 -12.07
N THR A 195 -18.31 -10.15 -11.87
CA THR A 195 -17.35 -9.55 -12.81
C THR A 195 -16.12 -10.42 -13.00
N ILE A 196 -15.51 -10.93 -11.92
CA ILE A 196 -14.34 -11.81 -11.97
C ILE A 196 -14.60 -13.02 -12.88
N LYS A 197 -15.73 -13.72 -12.69
CA LYS A 197 -16.07 -14.91 -13.50
C LYS A 197 -16.29 -14.58 -14.97
N TRP A 198 -16.83 -13.39 -15.26
CA TRP A 198 -17.00 -12.94 -16.63
C TRP A 198 -15.63 -12.69 -17.28
N VAL A 199 -14.73 -11.98 -16.61
CA VAL A 199 -13.38 -11.71 -17.13
C VAL A 199 -12.59 -13.00 -17.33
N GLU A 200 -12.57 -13.89 -16.33
CA GLU A 200 -11.90 -15.20 -16.43
C GLU A 200 -12.41 -16.00 -17.63
N LYS A 201 -13.72 -16.00 -17.88
CA LYS A 201 -14.30 -16.69 -19.03
C LYS A 201 -13.85 -16.10 -20.36
N VAL A 202 -13.80 -14.77 -20.49
CA VAL A 202 -13.36 -14.10 -21.72
C VAL A 202 -11.89 -14.39 -21.99
N LEU A 203 -11.03 -14.26 -20.96
CA LEU A 203 -9.61 -14.55 -21.06
C LEU A 203 -9.35 -16.02 -21.45
N ASP A 204 -10.10 -16.95 -20.87
CA ASP A 204 -10.05 -18.36 -21.25
C ASP A 204 -10.41 -18.56 -22.73
N GLU A 205 -11.45 -17.89 -23.25
CA GLU A 205 -11.89 -17.99 -24.65
C GLU A 205 -10.84 -17.42 -25.63
N ASP A 206 -10.16 -16.33 -25.27
CA ASP A 206 -9.13 -15.67 -26.08
C ASP A 206 -7.82 -16.48 -26.18
N GLU A 207 -7.48 -17.32 -25.19
CA GLU A 207 -6.27 -18.17 -25.25
C GLU A 207 -6.36 -19.30 -26.31
N TRP A 208 -7.56 -19.61 -26.82
CA TRP A 208 -7.79 -20.69 -27.79
C TRP A 208 -8.06 -20.22 -29.23
N GLU A 209 -7.98 -18.91 -29.52
CA GLU A 209 -8.04 -18.32 -30.88
C GLU A 209 -6.66 -18.05 -31.49
#